data_AF-A0A355UHY4-F1
#
_entry.id   AF-A0A355UHY4-F1
#
_cell.length_a   1.000
_cell.length_b   1.000
_cell.length_c   1.000
_cell.angle_alpha   90.00
_cell.angle_beta   90.00
_cell.angle_gamma   90.00
#
_symmetry.space_group_name_H-M   'P 1'
#
loop_
_entity.id
_entity.type
_entity.pdbx_description
1 polymer ?
#
loop_
_entity_poly.entity_id
_entity_poly.type
_entity_poly.pdbx_seq_one_letter_code
_entity_poly.pdbx_strand_id
1 'polypeptide(L)'
;LKSSLITINECLLFFSKSDENKFPLLSNLSNGVYVNRNLLNICLKLIDSKGDFNDDASDYLYIIRSNHRKKVLEVDKQMKRILLHVKKEGWSLEDAEVSVRNGRLVIPISSANKKRIKGFVHDESQSGQTSYIEPAEIVELN
;
A
#
# COMPACT_ATOMS: atom_id res chain seq x y z
N LEU A 1 21.41 3.98 3.06
CA LEU A 1 22.16 4.02 1.78
C LEU A 1 21.86 5.28 0.97
N LYS A 2 20.61 5.50 0.49
CA LYS A 2 20.22 6.71 -0.26
C LYS A 2 20.54 8.01 0.50
N SER A 3 20.10 8.14 1.74
CA SER A 3 20.39 9.32 2.58
C SER A 3 21.89 9.54 2.76
N SER A 4 22.65 8.47 3.00
CA SER A 4 24.11 8.55 3.13
C SER A 4 24.78 9.08 1.86
N LEU A 5 24.36 8.61 0.67
CA LEU A 5 24.90 9.08 -0.61
C LEU A 5 24.53 10.54 -0.89
N ILE A 6 23.32 10.96 -0.53
CA ILE A 6 22.88 12.37 -0.62
C ILE A 6 23.75 13.23 0.29
N THR A 7 23.89 12.86 1.56
CA THR A 7 24.70 13.62 2.53
C THR A 7 26.15 13.72 2.10
N ILE A 8 26.76 12.62 1.63
CA ILE A 8 28.13 12.65 1.10
C ILE A 8 28.22 13.62 -0.08
N ASN A 9 27.30 13.54 -1.04
CA ASN A 9 27.28 14.43 -2.19
C ASN A 9 27.09 15.91 -1.79
N GLU A 10 26.24 16.20 -0.80
CA GLU A 10 26.05 17.55 -0.26
C GLU A 10 27.31 18.07 0.44
N CYS A 11 27.99 17.25 1.23
CA CYS A 11 29.28 17.60 1.84
C CYS A 11 30.33 17.90 0.76
N LEU A 12 30.45 17.07 -0.28
CA LEU A 12 31.38 17.31 -1.38
C LEU A 12 31.06 18.61 -2.13
N LEU A 13 29.80 18.88 -2.43
CA LEU A 13 29.37 20.12 -3.06
C LEU A 13 29.65 21.34 -2.18
N PHE A 14 29.43 21.24 -0.88
CA PHE A 14 29.71 22.30 0.08
C PHE A 14 31.19 22.65 0.11
N PHE A 15 32.08 21.65 0.26
CA PHE A 15 33.52 21.90 0.29
C PHE A 15 34.06 22.40 -1.05
N SER A 16 33.53 21.92 -2.18
CA SER A 16 33.92 22.42 -3.52
C SER A 16 33.56 23.90 -3.77
N LYS A 17 32.58 24.43 -3.05
CA LYS A 17 32.10 25.83 -3.19
C LYS A 17 32.62 26.75 -2.08
N SER A 18 33.23 26.18 -1.05
CA SER A 18 33.75 26.92 0.09
C SER A 18 35.15 27.45 -0.21
N ASP A 19 35.52 28.57 0.42
CA ASP A 19 36.90 29.06 0.39
C ASP A 19 37.83 27.99 1.00
N GLU A 20 38.89 27.61 0.27
CA GLU A 20 39.86 26.59 0.67
C GLU A 20 40.47 26.88 2.05
N ASN A 21 40.64 28.15 2.40
CA ASN A 21 41.25 28.55 3.66
C ASN A 21 40.29 28.46 4.86
N LYS A 22 38.99 28.29 4.63
CA LYS A 22 37.98 28.29 5.69
C LYS A 22 37.91 26.95 6.43
N PHE A 23 38.13 25.83 5.73
CA PHE A 23 38.02 24.48 6.28
C PHE A 23 39.10 23.51 5.75
N PRO A 24 40.40 23.83 5.88
CA PRO A 24 41.46 23.11 5.18
C PRO A 24 41.54 21.61 5.51
N LEU A 25 41.38 21.24 6.79
CA LEU A 25 41.42 19.84 7.22
C LEU A 25 40.22 19.03 6.72
N LEU A 26 39.02 19.62 6.72
CA LEU A 26 37.80 18.94 6.27
C LEU A 26 37.75 18.83 4.75
N SER A 27 38.18 19.86 4.02
CA SER A 27 38.36 19.80 2.57
C SER A 27 39.36 18.71 2.19
N ASN A 28 40.46 18.57 2.93
CA ASN A 28 41.42 17.50 2.69
C ASN A 28 40.82 16.09 2.86
N LEU A 29 40.01 15.87 3.91
CA LEU A 29 39.30 14.59 4.10
C LEU A 29 38.31 14.27 2.97
N SER A 30 37.79 15.29 2.29
CA SER A 30 36.90 15.12 1.14
C SER A 30 37.64 14.73 -0.15
N ASN A 31 38.97 14.94 -0.21
CA ASN A 31 39.77 14.59 -1.37
C ASN A 31 39.81 13.08 -1.58
N GLY A 32 39.57 12.64 -2.81
CA GLY A 32 39.52 11.22 -3.17
C GLY A 32 38.15 10.55 -2.92
N VAL A 33 37.22 11.24 -2.25
CA VAL A 33 35.83 10.79 -2.14
C VAL A 33 35.06 11.32 -3.35
N TYR A 34 34.47 10.41 -4.12
CA TYR A 34 33.60 10.78 -5.25
C TYR A 34 32.26 10.06 -5.15
N VAL A 35 31.19 10.77 -5.51
CA VAL A 35 29.87 10.17 -5.68
C VAL A 35 29.58 10.08 -7.17
N ASN A 36 29.34 8.86 -7.65
CA ASN A 36 28.89 8.65 -9.02
C ASN A 36 27.48 9.24 -9.18
N ARG A 37 27.36 10.36 -9.90
CA ARG A 37 26.09 11.06 -10.12
C ARG A 37 25.05 10.19 -10.81
N ASN A 38 25.46 9.30 -11.73
CA ASN A 38 24.53 8.39 -12.40
C ASN A 38 23.96 7.40 -11.39
N LEU A 39 24.79 6.83 -10.52
CA LEU A 39 24.34 5.93 -9.46
C LEU A 39 23.39 6.66 -8.49
N LEU A 40 23.74 7.87 -8.06
CA LEU A 40 22.88 8.67 -7.19
C LEU A 40 21.52 8.91 -7.83
N ASN A 41 21.48 9.35 -9.09
CA ASN A 41 20.23 9.59 -9.82
C ASN A 41 19.37 8.33 -9.97
N ILE A 42 20.01 7.18 -10.26
CA ILE A 42 19.31 5.89 -10.31
C ILE A 42 18.73 5.56 -8.93
N CYS A 43 19.51 5.66 -7.85
CA CYS A 43 19.01 5.41 -6.50
C CYS A 43 17.86 6.35 -6.10
N LEU A 44 17.95 7.63 -6.47
CA LEU A 44 16.88 8.62 -6.23
C LEU A 44 15.59 8.27 -6.98
N LYS A 45 15.71 7.72 -8.20
CA LYS A 45 14.57 7.28 -9.01
C LYS A 45 13.97 5.97 -8.53
N LEU A 46 14.78 5.04 -8.03
CA LEU A 46 14.29 3.71 -7.65
C LEU A 46 13.66 3.66 -6.27
N ILE A 47 14.17 4.43 -5.31
CA ILE A 47 13.83 4.32 -3.90
C ILE A 47 13.26 5.64 -3.39
N ASP A 48 12.23 5.61 -2.56
CA ASP A 48 11.61 6.78 -1.94
C ASP A 48 12.41 7.28 -0.71
N SER A 49 11.84 8.15 0.11
CA SER A 49 12.50 8.64 1.35
C SER A 49 12.44 7.65 2.52
N LYS A 50 11.53 6.68 2.47
CA LYS A 50 11.34 5.64 3.50
C LYS A 50 12.20 4.41 3.24
N GLY A 51 12.76 4.28 2.04
CA GLY A 51 13.57 3.13 1.64
C GLY A 51 12.81 2.12 0.80
N ASP A 52 11.56 2.42 0.43
CA ASP A 52 10.73 1.56 -0.41
C ASP A 52 10.95 1.87 -1.89
N PHE A 53 10.71 0.88 -2.75
CA PHE A 53 10.77 1.11 -4.20
C PHE A 53 9.61 2.02 -4.65
N ASN A 54 9.94 3.04 -5.44
CA ASN A 54 8.95 3.86 -6.12
C ASN A 54 8.07 3.02 -7.04
N ASP A 55 6.84 3.46 -7.26
CA ASP A 55 5.89 2.78 -8.15
C ASP A 55 6.40 2.66 -9.58
N ASP A 56 7.14 3.68 -10.04
CA ASP A 56 7.74 3.80 -11.37
C ASP A 56 9.21 3.37 -11.39
N ALA A 57 9.67 2.62 -10.37
CA ALA A 57 11.02 2.08 -10.34
C ALA A 57 11.32 1.19 -11.57
N SER A 58 10.30 0.55 -12.13
CA SER A 58 10.33 -0.05 -13.47
C SER A 58 8.94 -0.03 -14.11
N ASP A 59 8.87 -0.07 -15.43
CA ASP A 59 7.60 -0.11 -16.16
C ASP A 59 6.77 -1.35 -15.77
N TYR A 60 7.42 -2.49 -15.57
CA TYR A 60 6.77 -3.73 -15.18
C TYR A 60 6.20 -3.67 -13.75
N LEU A 61 6.96 -3.12 -12.80
CA LEU A 61 6.48 -2.90 -11.43
C LEU A 61 5.30 -1.93 -11.40
N TYR A 62 5.37 -0.85 -12.19
CA TYR A 62 4.29 0.11 -12.32
C TYR A 62 3.00 -0.55 -12.83
N ILE A 63 3.10 -1.37 -13.88
CA ILE A 63 1.97 -2.13 -14.43
C ILE A 63 1.37 -3.07 -13.36
N ILE A 64 2.21 -3.84 -12.66
CA ILE A 64 1.74 -4.76 -11.61
C ILE A 64 1.02 -4.00 -10.50
N ARG A 65 1.63 -2.94 -9.95
CA ARG A 65 1.04 -2.15 -8.87
C ARG A 65 -0.25 -1.44 -9.30
N SER A 66 -0.30 -0.94 -10.54
CA SER A 66 -1.49 -0.33 -11.12
C SER A 66 -2.64 -1.34 -11.25
N ASN A 67 -2.36 -2.54 -11.78
CA ASN A 67 -3.35 -3.62 -11.90
C ASN A 67 -3.84 -4.09 -10.53
N HIS A 68 -2.93 -4.23 -9.55
CA HIS A 68 -3.29 -4.56 -8.18
C HIS A 68 -4.24 -3.52 -7.58
N ARG A 69 -3.91 -2.22 -7.70
CA ARG A 69 -4.80 -1.14 -7.23
C ARG A 69 -6.17 -1.17 -7.89
N LYS A 70 -6.23 -1.41 -9.21
CA LYS A 70 -7.50 -1.53 -9.93
C LYS A 70 -8.35 -2.67 -9.41
N LYS A 71 -7.76 -3.86 -9.21
CA LYS A 71 -8.46 -5.02 -8.63
C LYS A 71 -8.98 -4.73 -7.22
N VAL A 72 -8.17 -4.10 -6.36
CA VAL A 72 -8.60 -3.71 -5.01
C VAL A 72 -9.81 -2.76 -5.06
N LEU A 73 -9.80 -1.77 -5.96
CA LEU A 73 -10.92 -0.85 -6.14
C LEU A 73 -12.18 -1.56 -6.67
N GLU A 74 -12.02 -2.52 -7.56
CA GLU A 74 -13.12 -3.33 -8.10
C GLU A 74 -13.77 -4.18 -7.00
N VAL A 75 -12.96 -4.87 -6.19
CA VAL A 75 -13.41 -5.64 -5.02
C VAL A 75 -14.16 -4.75 -4.02
N ASP A 76 -13.61 -3.59 -3.66
CA ASP A 76 -14.27 -2.65 -2.73
C ASP A 76 -15.61 -2.14 -3.28
N LYS A 77 -15.66 -1.79 -4.57
CA LYS A 77 -16.90 -1.35 -5.23
C LYS A 77 -17.95 -2.46 -5.24
N GLN A 78 -17.55 -3.70 -5.50
CA GLN A 78 -18.48 -4.82 -5.51
C GLN A 78 -18.97 -5.15 -4.10
N MET A 79 -18.10 -5.17 -3.09
CA MET A 79 -18.48 -5.35 -1.69
C MET A 79 -19.50 -4.31 -1.24
N LYS A 80 -19.28 -3.04 -1.58
CA LYS A 80 -20.24 -1.95 -1.31
C LYS A 80 -21.58 -2.18 -2.01
N ARG A 81 -21.57 -2.62 -3.26
CA ARG A 81 -22.81 -2.93 -4.00
C ARG A 81 -23.61 -4.05 -3.34
N ILE A 82 -22.93 -5.12 -2.93
CA ILE A 82 -23.57 -6.25 -2.25
C ILE A 82 -24.10 -5.80 -0.89
N LEU A 83 -23.33 -5.04 -0.12
CA LEU A 83 -23.75 -4.51 1.18
C LEU A 83 -25.02 -3.65 1.04
N LEU A 84 -25.07 -2.75 0.05
CA LEU A 84 -26.26 -1.93 -0.21
C LEU A 84 -27.47 -2.77 -0.58
N HIS A 85 -27.28 -3.82 -1.39
CA HIS A 85 -28.36 -4.74 -1.75
C HIS A 85 -28.91 -5.46 -0.52
N VAL A 86 -28.07 -6.03 0.34
CA VAL A 86 -28.53 -6.76 1.52
C VAL A 86 -29.17 -5.86 2.58
N LYS A 87 -28.74 -4.60 2.68
CA LYS A 87 -29.42 -3.59 3.51
C LYS A 87 -30.82 -3.30 2.98
N LYS A 88 -30.94 -3.08 1.66
CA LYS A 88 -32.23 -2.80 1.01
C LYS A 88 -33.23 -3.94 1.20
N GLU A 89 -32.77 -5.18 1.18
CA GLU A 89 -33.62 -6.37 1.39
C GLU A 89 -33.89 -6.67 2.88
N GLY A 90 -33.33 -5.89 3.81
CA GLY A 90 -33.48 -6.10 5.25
C GLY A 90 -32.74 -7.35 5.77
N TRP A 91 -31.75 -7.86 5.03
CA TRP A 91 -30.95 -9.01 5.44
C TRP A 91 -29.77 -8.63 6.32
N SER A 92 -29.41 -7.35 6.34
CA SER A 92 -28.40 -6.77 7.21
C SER A 92 -28.95 -5.51 7.89
N LEU A 93 -28.28 -5.06 8.95
CA LEU A 93 -28.63 -3.82 9.65
C LEU A 93 -28.34 -2.60 8.77
N GLU A 94 -29.10 -1.51 8.95
CA GLU A 94 -28.92 -0.29 8.16
C GLU A 94 -27.54 0.36 8.36
N ASP A 95 -26.95 0.21 9.53
CA ASP A 95 -25.62 0.70 9.91
C ASP A 95 -24.49 -0.31 9.63
N ALA A 96 -24.81 -1.47 9.06
CA ALA A 96 -23.80 -2.50 8.77
C ALA A 96 -22.67 -2.00 7.86
N GLU A 97 -21.43 -2.39 8.14
CA GLU A 97 -20.28 -2.06 7.31
C GLU A 97 -19.54 -3.32 6.85
N VAL A 98 -18.82 -3.19 5.73
CA VAL A 98 -17.86 -4.22 5.31
C VAL A 98 -16.77 -4.30 6.37
N SER A 99 -16.41 -5.52 6.79
CA SER A 99 -15.38 -5.74 7.80
C SER A 99 -14.40 -6.81 7.36
N VAL A 100 -13.31 -6.96 8.11
CA VAL A 100 -12.32 -8.01 7.88
C VAL A 100 -12.41 -9.04 9.00
N ARG A 101 -12.62 -10.32 8.65
CA ARG A 101 -12.60 -11.46 9.58
C ARG A 101 -11.58 -12.47 9.07
N ASN A 102 -10.64 -12.87 9.93
CA ASN A 102 -9.58 -13.83 9.57
C ASN A 102 -8.81 -13.45 8.28
N GLY A 103 -8.59 -12.15 8.06
CA GLY A 103 -7.92 -11.64 6.86
C GLY A 103 -8.78 -11.62 5.59
N ARG A 104 -10.07 -11.93 5.68
CA ARG A 104 -11.02 -11.94 4.56
C ARG A 104 -12.03 -10.80 4.69
N LEU A 105 -12.34 -10.16 3.57
CA LEU A 105 -13.40 -9.15 3.50
C LEU A 105 -14.76 -9.84 3.56
N VAL A 106 -15.61 -9.38 4.47
CA VAL A 106 -16.91 -9.99 4.77
C VAL A 106 -18.00 -8.96 4.97
N ILE A 107 -19.23 -9.39 4.72
CA ILE A 107 -20.45 -8.61 4.93
C ILE A 107 -21.23 -9.25 6.08
N PRO A 108 -21.67 -8.47 7.09
CA PRO A 108 -22.54 -8.99 8.14
C PRO A 108 -23.95 -9.22 7.56
N ILE A 109 -24.51 -10.39 7.80
CA ILE A 109 -25.87 -10.78 7.40
C ILE A 109 -26.55 -11.36 8.63
N SER A 110 -27.84 -11.08 8.81
CA SER A 110 -28.64 -11.77 9.83
C SER A 110 -28.56 -13.28 9.62
N SER A 111 -28.29 -14.04 10.67
CA SER A 111 -28.10 -15.50 10.58
C SER A 111 -29.33 -16.22 10.00
N ALA A 112 -30.53 -15.65 10.14
CA ALA A 112 -31.75 -16.17 9.49
C ALA A 112 -31.70 -16.07 7.96
N ASN A 113 -31.00 -15.06 7.43
CA ASN A 113 -30.89 -14.76 6.00
C ASN A 113 -29.56 -15.21 5.39
N LYS A 114 -28.67 -15.89 6.13
CA LYS A 114 -27.33 -16.26 5.64
C LYS A 114 -27.31 -17.12 4.37
N LYS A 115 -28.39 -17.87 4.09
CA LYS A 115 -28.55 -18.67 2.86
C LYS A 115 -29.03 -17.86 1.63
N ARG A 116 -29.37 -16.57 1.79
CA ARG A 116 -29.82 -15.69 0.71
C ARG A 116 -28.67 -15.14 -0.14
N ILE A 117 -27.48 -15.07 0.43
CA ILE A 117 -26.24 -14.67 -0.27
C ILE A 117 -25.40 -15.92 -0.50
N LYS A 118 -24.91 -16.11 -1.73
CA LYS A 118 -23.93 -17.15 -2.03
C LYS A 118 -22.56 -16.70 -1.51
N GLY A 119 -21.89 -17.55 -0.74
CA GLY A 119 -20.60 -17.23 -0.17
C GLY A 119 -20.19 -18.19 0.95
N PHE A 120 -19.10 -17.84 1.62
CA PHE A 120 -18.53 -18.61 2.73
C PHE A 120 -18.71 -17.83 4.03
N VAL A 121 -19.20 -18.52 5.07
CA VAL A 121 -19.27 -17.96 6.42
C VAL A 121 -17.88 -18.06 7.04
N HIS A 122 -17.31 -16.94 7.46
CA HIS A 122 -15.99 -16.89 8.10
C HIS A 122 -16.06 -16.73 9.61
N ASP A 123 -17.16 -16.16 10.11
CA ASP A 123 -17.35 -15.88 11.53
C ASP A 123 -18.83 -15.72 11.85
N GLU A 124 -19.19 -15.84 13.12
CA GLU A 124 -20.52 -15.55 13.65
C GLU A 124 -20.40 -14.64 14.88
N SER A 125 -21.37 -13.75 15.09
CA SER A 125 -21.38 -12.92 16.30
C SER A 125 -21.51 -13.80 17.54
N GLN A 126 -21.05 -13.29 18.69
CA GLN A 126 -21.16 -14.02 19.96
C GLN A 126 -22.61 -14.39 20.33
N SER A 127 -23.59 -13.57 19.90
CA SER A 127 -25.01 -13.84 20.06
C SER A 127 -25.59 -14.84 19.05
N GLY A 128 -24.82 -15.23 18.02
CA GLY A 128 -25.25 -16.07 16.90
C GLY A 128 -26.23 -15.39 15.93
N GLN A 129 -26.58 -14.12 16.15
CA GLN A 129 -27.57 -13.39 15.35
C GLN A 129 -27.03 -12.86 14.03
N THR A 130 -25.71 -12.69 13.91
CA THR A 130 -25.07 -12.17 12.70
C THR A 130 -24.04 -13.18 12.20
N SER A 131 -24.11 -13.52 10.92
CA SER A 131 -23.10 -14.30 10.21
C SER A 131 -22.28 -13.36 9.32
N TYR A 132 -20.96 -13.51 9.32
CA TYR A 132 -20.05 -12.74 8.49
C TYR A 132 -19.66 -13.55 7.25
N ILE A 133 -20.10 -13.09 6.08
CA ILE A 133 -20.03 -13.86 4.83
C ILE A 133 -19.07 -13.19 3.85
N GLU A 134 -18.11 -13.94 3.30
CA GLU A 134 -17.37 -13.57 2.09
C GLU A 134 -18.24 -13.96 0.88
N PRO A 135 -18.76 -13.00 0.09
CA PRO A 135 -19.58 -13.31 -1.06
C PRO A 135 -18.78 -14.07 -2.13
N ALA A 136 -19.39 -15.07 -2.76
CA ALA A 136 -18.74 -15.89 -3.79
C ALA A 136 -18.19 -15.05 -4.95
N GLU A 137 -18.86 -13.95 -5.27
CA GLU A 137 -18.48 -13.04 -6.35
C GLU A 137 -17.15 -12.32 -6.09
N ILE A 138 -16.75 -12.17 -4.82
CA ILE A 138 -15.45 -11.60 -4.44
C ILE A 138 -14.35 -12.65 -4.47
N VAL A 139 -14.70 -13.92 -4.19
CA VAL A 139 -13.77 -15.03 -4.29
C VAL A 139 -13.26 -15.18 -5.72
N GLU A 140 -14.10 -14.92 -6.72
CA GLU A 140 -13.73 -14.98 -8.14
C GLU A 140 -12.83 -13.80 -8.60
N LEU A 141 -12.86 -12.66 -7.91
CA LEU A 141 -12.04 -11.50 -8.23
C LEU A 141 -10.62 -11.51 -7.61
N ASN A 142 -10.46 -12.28 -6.53
CA ASN A 142 -9.20 -12.41 -5.80
C ASN A 142 -8.13 -13.18 -6.59
#